data_AF-K0RYR0-F1
#
_entry.id   AF-K0RYR0-F1
#
_cell.length_a   1.000
_cell.length_b   1.000
_cell.length_c   1.000
_cell.angle_alpha   90.00
_cell.angle_beta   90.00
_cell.angle_gamma   90.00
#
_symmetry.space_group_name_H-M   'P 1'
#
loop_
_entity.id
_entity.type
_entity.pdbx_description
1 polymer ?
#
loop_
_entity_poly.entity_id
_entity_poly.type
_entity_poly.pdbx_seq_one_letter_code
_entity_poly.pdbx_strand_id
1 'polypeptide(L)'
;MMNYHEMTMNEPRDSPQRRKQFLVISAIMTGLFLNAGLNAGALSTLTIETGTFPGGEFVYKTLIKDYAASAGTLRTVTSDLDIVEDGTQSLQSEISDTETIELDTADLMFSVFLDDERIVPGGKTRFAAGALLQKSMLRGSPLNPSEMKKTLLDLNDSIMEKAGGKTGIDGAHSTEIPYEVGNLPKVEAAVAQHPYTGGAWSAVLQSKKIVPRLRKHYEETNGVDGGGGVVVSTCSAKQRMCTFYMPLTKQDKFYMGKPSTAEYLERFESYNWHERFGINFDKVAGLTIFGISPAKVARGLGRMVGVGGKGKGKGAGDEL
;
A
#
# COMPACT_ATOMS: atom_id res chain seq x y z
N MET A 1 -23.07 6.84 -2.06
CA MET A 1 -22.45 8.10 -2.55
C MET A 1 -23.42 8.73 -3.54
N MET A 2 -23.99 9.90 -3.24
CA MET A 2 -24.75 10.65 -4.26
C MET A 2 -23.78 11.14 -5.33
N ASN A 3 -24.03 10.79 -6.58
CA ASN A 3 -23.18 11.18 -7.69
C ASN A 3 -23.39 12.67 -7.99
N TYR A 4 -22.30 13.46 -8.06
CA TYR A 4 -22.34 14.91 -8.35
C TYR A 4 -23.09 15.24 -9.65
N HIS A 5 -23.12 14.28 -10.58
CA HIS A 5 -23.89 14.37 -11.81
C HIS A 5 -25.41 14.41 -11.61
N GLU A 6 -25.94 13.77 -10.56
CA GLU A 6 -27.39 13.70 -10.31
C GLU A 6 -27.94 14.95 -9.63
N MET A 7 -27.13 15.65 -8.83
CA MET A 7 -27.56 16.90 -8.15
C MET A 7 -27.51 18.15 -9.04
N THR A 8 -26.92 18.06 -10.24
CA THR A 8 -26.62 19.26 -11.06
C THR A 8 -27.33 19.30 -12.42
N MET A 9 -28.26 18.37 -12.69
CA MET A 9 -28.91 18.26 -14.00
C MET A 9 -29.85 19.43 -14.37
N ASN A 10 -30.31 20.23 -13.40
CA ASN A 10 -31.31 21.27 -13.64
C ASN A 10 -30.79 22.73 -13.54
N GLU A 11 -29.51 22.97 -13.25
CA GLU A 11 -28.98 24.34 -13.09
C GLU A 11 -27.82 24.67 -14.05
N PRO A 12 -27.74 25.92 -14.55
CA PRO A 12 -26.61 26.38 -15.35
C PRO A 12 -25.29 26.17 -14.62
N ARG A 13 -24.25 25.74 -15.37
CA ARG A 13 -22.92 25.41 -14.83
C ARG A 13 -22.27 26.53 -14.00
N ASP A 14 -22.67 27.78 -14.22
CA ASP A 14 -22.17 28.97 -13.54
C ASP A 14 -23.14 29.60 -12.52
N SER A 15 -24.21 28.90 -12.11
CA SER A 15 -25.12 29.45 -11.11
C SER A 15 -24.38 29.73 -9.77
N PRO A 16 -24.61 30.88 -9.12
CA PRO A 16 -24.05 31.16 -7.79
C PRO A 16 -24.44 30.11 -6.74
N GLN A 17 -25.59 29.46 -6.91
CA GLN A 17 -26.10 28.40 -6.03
C GLN A 17 -25.28 27.11 -6.18
N ARG A 18 -24.96 26.69 -7.41
CA ARG A 18 -24.07 25.55 -7.68
C ARG A 18 -22.64 25.77 -7.15
N ARG A 19 -22.12 27.00 -7.21
CA ARG A 19 -20.82 27.35 -6.61
C ARG A 19 -20.83 27.20 -5.08
N LYS A 20 -21.91 27.63 -4.42
CA LYS A 20 -22.09 27.44 -2.97
C LYS A 20 -22.19 25.96 -2.60
N GLN A 21 -22.98 25.17 -3.33
CA GLN A 21 -23.08 23.72 -3.13
C GLN A 21 -21.73 23.02 -3.34
N PHE A 22 -21.00 23.37 -4.41
CA PHE A 22 -19.67 22.82 -4.67
C PHE A 22 -18.67 23.12 -3.55
N LEU A 23 -18.69 24.35 -3.00
CA LEU A 23 -17.84 24.73 -1.89
C LEU A 23 -18.17 23.92 -0.63
N VAL A 24 -19.45 23.75 -0.30
CA VAL A 24 -19.90 22.93 0.83
C VAL A 24 -19.46 21.48 0.66
N ILE A 25 -19.69 20.88 -0.51
CA ILE A 25 -19.25 19.50 -0.80
C ILE A 25 -17.73 19.38 -0.68
N SER A 26 -16.98 20.33 -1.24
CA SER A 26 -15.52 20.33 -1.16
C SER A 26 -15.02 20.46 0.28
N ALA A 27 -15.67 21.28 1.11
CA ALA A 27 -15.35 21.43 2.52
C ALA A 27 -15.64 20.13 3.31
N ILE A 28 -16.79 19.50 3.07
CA ILE A 28 -17.14 18.21 3.68
C ILE A 28 -16.14 17.13 3.26
N MET A 29 -15.84 17.02 1.96
CA MET A 29 -14.88 16.04 1.43
C MET A 29 -13.47 16.28 2.00
N THR A 30 -13.06 17.53 2.17
CA THR A 30 -11.77 17.87 2.80
C THR A 30 -11.77 17.46 4.28
N GLY A 31 -12.85 17.74 5.02
CA GLY A 31 -13.00 17.33 6.41
C GLY A 31 -12.95 15.81 6.57
N LEU A 32 -13.67 15.07 5.73
CA LEU A 32 -13.65 13.60 5.71
C LEU A 32 -12.28 13.05 5.32
N PHE A 33 -11.60 13.67 4.34
CA PHE A 33 -10.26 13.27 3.93
C PHE A 33 -9.23 13.47 5.05
N LEU A 34 -9.29 14.60 5.76
CA LEU A 34 -8.42 14.85 6.91
C LEU A 34 -8.73 13.90 8.06
N ASN A 35 -10.01 13.69 8.37
CA ASN A 35 -10.43 12.73 9.40
C ASN A 35 -9.95 11.30 9.08
N ALA A 36 -10.05 10.87 7.82
CA ALA A 36 -9.54 9.58 7.38
C ALA A 36 -8.01 9.48 7.57
N GLY A 37 -7.26 10.55 7.30
CA GLY A 37 -5.82 10.59 7.54
C GLY A 37 -5.46 10.49 9.02
N LEU A 38 -6.20 11.20 9.88
CA LEU A 38 -6.02 11.14 11.34
C LEU A 38 -6.31 9.73 11.88
N ASN A 39 -7.43 9.13 11.47
CA ASN A 39 -7.80 7.76 11.86
C ASN A 39 -6.82 6.71 11.33
N ALA A 40 -6.22 6.94 10.17
CA ALA A 40 -5.15 6.10 9.64
C ALA A 40 -3.81 6.29 10.37
N GLY A 41 -3.72 7.15 11.39
CA GLY A 41 -2.53 7.35 12.20
C GLY A 41 -1.53 8.34 11.60
N ALA A 42 -1.97 9.32 10.79
CA ALA A 42 -1.05 10.33 10.23
C ALA A 42 -0.18 11.00 11.30
N LEU A 43 -0.74 11.28 12.48
CA LEU A 43 -0.04 11.87 13.63
C LEU A 43 0.45 10.84 14.67
N SER A 44 0.19 9.54 14.46
CA SER A 44 0.61 8.49 15.38
C SER A 44 2.14 8.37 15.40
N THR A 45 2.73 8.18 16.57
CA THR A 45 4.16 7.87 16.72
C THR A 45 4.40 6.41 16.37
N LEU A 46 5.48 6.12 15.62
CA LEU A 46 5.89 4.74 15.34
C LEU A 46 6.92 4.30 16.39
N THR A 47 6.51 3.42 17.30
CA THR A 47 7.43 2.71 18.21
C THR A 47 7.96 1.46 17.52
N ILE A 48 9.26 1.21 17.66
CA ILE A 48 9.92 0.03 17.10
C ILE A 48 10.45 -0.78 18.29
N GLU A 49 10.02 -2.03 18.36
CA GLU A 49 10.38 -2.98 19.40
C GLU A 49 11.04 -4.21 18.78
N THR A 50 11.74 -5.00 19.58
CA THR A 50 12.28 -6.28 19.12
C THR A 50 11.21 -7.36 19.27
N GLY A 51 10.95 -8.11 18.20
CA GLY A 51 10.05 -9.24 18.20
C GLY A 51 10.55 -10.38 17.32
N THR A 52 9.65 -11.29 16.97
CA THR A 52 9.97 -12.45 16.13
C THR A 52 9.02 -12.49 14.95
N PHE A 53 9.57 -12.53 13.73
CA PHE A 53 8.79 -12.87 12.55
C PHE A 53 8.49 -14.38 12.59
N PRO A 54 7.21 -14.79 12.45
CA PRO A 54 6.77 -16.15 12.71
C PRO A 54 7.33 -17.22 11.76
N GLY A 55 7.61 -16.85 10.50
CA GLY A 55 8.08 -17.76 9.47
C GLY A 55 7.06 -18.82 9.05
N GLY A 56 7.30 -19.49 7.92
CA GLY A 56 6.42 -20.52 7.39
C GLY A 56 6.47 -20.64 5.88
N GLU A 57 5.72 -21.61 5.36
CA GLU A 57 5.47 -21.73 3.92
C GLU A 57 4.59 -20.55 3.47
N PHE A 58 5.00 -19.88 2.40
CA PHE A 58 4.34 -18.68 1.91
C PHE A 58 3.90 -18.92 0.47
N VAL A 59 2.59 -18.79 0.21
CA VAL A 59 2.01 -18.90 -1.13
C VAL A 59 1.61 -17.51 -1.59
N TYR A 60 2.24 -16.99 -2.63
CA TYR A 60 2.23 -15.56 -2.92
C TYR A 60 2.25 -15.23 -4.41
N LYS A 61 1.83 -14.00 -4.72
CA LYS A 61 2.02 -13.37 -6.04
C LYS A 61 3.14 -12.34 -5.94
N THR A 62 4.08 -12.37 -6.89
CA THR A 62 5.12 -11.31 -7.02
C THR A 62 4.68 -10.27 -8.03
N LEU A 63 4.69 -8.99 -7.63
CA LEU A 63 4.34 -7.88 -8.52
C LEU A 63 5.44 -6.81 -8.53
N ILE A 64 5.56 -6.13 -9.67
CA ILE A 64 6.36 -4.91 -9.85
C ILE A 64 5.39 -3.74 -9.97
N LYS A 65 5.08 -3.10 -8.83
CA LYS A 65 4.15 -1.96 -8.69
C LYS A 65 4.47 -1.17 -7.42
N ASP A 66 3.88 0.01 -7.28
CA ASP A 66 3.94 0.76 -6.01
C ASP A 66 3.45 -0.09 -4.83
N TYR A 67 4.08 0.07 -3.67
CA TYR A 67 3.66 -0.62 -2.43
C TYR A 67 2.22 -0.33 -2.01
N ALA A 68 1.65 0.78 -2.48
CA ALA A 68 0.23 1.07 -2.29
C ALA A 68 -0.70 0.00 -2.94
N ALA A 69 -0.23 -0.72 -3.97
CA ALA A 69 -0.97 -1.79 -4.63
C ALA A 69 -0.97 -3.12 -3.86
N SER A 70 -0.13 -3.27 -2.83
CA SER A 70 -0.03 -4.50 -2.04
C SER A 70 -1.34 -4.86 -1.34
N ALA A 71 -2.04 -3.87 -0.78
CA ALA A 71 -3.35 -4.07 -0.15
C ALA A 71 -4.42 -4.58 -1.14
N GLY A 72 -4.43 -4.06 -2.37
CA GLY A 72 -5.34 -4.55 -3.41
C GLY A 72 -5.00 -5.98 -3.85
N THR A 73 -3.71 -6.33 -3.87
CA THR A 73 -3.27 -7.69 -4.15
C THR A 73 -3.70 -8.64 -3.03
N LEU A 74 -3.53 -8.25 -1.76
CA LEU A 74 -4.01 -9.04 -0.63
C LEU A 74 -5.51 -9.30 -0.70
N ARG A 75 -6.33 -8.28 -1.02
CA ARG A 75 -7.78 -8.48 -1.25
C ARG A 75 -8.07 -9.49 -2.35
N THR A 76 -7.25 -9.52 -3.40
CA THR A 76 -7.38 -10.53 -4.46
C THR A 76 -7.10 -11.92 -3.92
N VAL A 77 -6.04 -12.09 -3.12
CA VAL A 77 -5.71 -13.38 -2.50
C VAL A 77 -6.79 -13.84 -1.52
N THR A 78 -7.31 -12.92 -0.71
CA THR A 78 -8.43 -13.17 0.21
C THR A 78 -9.69 -13.62 -0.55
N SER A 79 -10.01 -12.97 -1.68
CA SER A 79 -11.11 -13.36 -2.56
C SER A 79 -10.88 -14.70 -3.25
N ASP A 80 -9.65 -15.00 -3.67
CA ASP A 80 -9.27 -16.28 -4.30
C ASP A 80 -9.40 -17.45 -3.29
N LEU A 81 -9.32 -17.17 -1.98
CA LEU A 81 -9.56 -18.12 -0.89
C LEU A 81 -11.02 -18.12 -0.39
N ASP A 82 -11.90 -17.34 -1.01
CA ASP A 82 -13.31 -17.21 -0.65
C ASP A 82 -13.53 -16.76 0.81
N ILE A 83 -12.61 -15.92 1.31
CA ILE A 83 -12.71 -15.26 2.60
C ILE A 83 -13.41 -13.91 2.36
N VAL A 84 -14.58 -13.67 2.94
CA VAL A 84 -15.29 -12.38 2.81
C VAL A 84 -14.64 -11.36 3.77
N GLU A 85 -14.54 -10.08 3.37
CA GLU A 85 -13.94 -9.00 4.19
C GLU A 85 -14.65 -8.78 5.55
N ASP A 86 -15.90 -9.25 5.71
CA ASP A 86 -16.63 -9.31 6.99
C ASP A 86 -16.24 -10.54 7.85
N GLY A 87 -15.19 -11.26 7.46
CA GLY A 87 -14.67 -12.44 8.15
C GLY A 87 -15.50 -13.71 7.96
N THR A 88 -16.64 -13.65 7.27
CA THR A 88 -17.41 -14.84 6.89
C THR A 88 -16.72 -15.59 5.75
N GLN A 89 -16.42 -16.87 5.92
CA GLN A 89 -16.14 -17.72 4.77
C GLN A 89 -17.46 -18.03 4.06
N SER A 90 -17.49 -17.94 2.73
CA SER A 90 -18.62 -18.42 1.93
C SER A 90 -18.50 -19.91 1.58
N LEU A 91 -17.62 -20.64 2.28
CA LEU A 91 -17.68 -22.09 2.32
C LEU A 91 -19.02 -22.45 2.98
N GLN A 92 -19.95 -22.94 2.16
CA GLN A 92 -21.11 -23.73 2.57
C GLN A 92 -20.61 -24.87 3.47
N SER A 93 -20.42 -24.57 4.74
CA SER A 93 -20.31 -25.58 5.78
C SER A 93 -21.71 -26.16 5.90
N GLU A 94 -21.93 -27.35 5.35
CA GLU A 94 -23.19 -28.11 5.43
C GLU A 94 -23.59 -28.47 6.88
N ILE A 95 -22.98 -27.88 7.92
CA ILE A 95 -23.02 -28.44 9.28
C ILE A 95 -23.56 -27.47 10.35
N SER A 96 -23.64 -26.14 10.15
CA SER A 96 -24.33 -25.30 11.16
C SER A 96 -24.58 -23.86 10.69
N ASP A 97 -25.86 -23.46 10.59
CA ASP A 97 -26.32 -22.13 10.16
C ASP A 97 -26.13 -21.00 11.20
N THR A 98 -25.40 -21.20 12.32
CA THR A 98 -25.50 -20.27 13.47
C THR A 98 -24.21 -19.65 14.01
N GLU A 99 -23.02 -19.93 13.49
CA GLU A 99 -21.79 -19.25 13.95
C GLU A 99 -20.90 -18.78 12.79
N THR A 100 -21.03 -17.50 12.44
CA THR A 100 -20.08 -16.80 11.56
C THR A 100 -18.85 -16.42 12.37
N ILE A 101 -17.79 -17.23 12.31
CA ILE A 101 -16.50 -16.87 12.91
C ILE A 101 -15.88 -15.79 12.03
N GLU A 102 -15.85 -14.53 12.49
CA GLU A 102 -15.11 -13.46 11.83
C GLU A 102 -13.62 -13.82 11.76
N LEU A 103 -13.14 -14.22 10.59
CA LEU A 103 -11.73 -14.54 10.38
C LEU A 103 -10.91 -13.24 10.31
N ASP A 104 -10.11 -12.98 11.35
CA ASP A 104 -9.07 -11.97 11.27
C ASP A 104 -7.95 -12.50 10.36
N THR A 105 -7.72 -11.83 9.24
CA THR A 105 -6.64 -12.22 8.30
C THR A 105 -5.25 -11.85 8.82
N ALA A 106 -5.18 -11.17 9.97
CA ALA A 106 -3.93 -10.99 10.68
C ALA A 106 -3.26 -12.36 10.91
N ASP A 107 -1.96 -12.40 10.70
CA ASP A 107 -1.13 -13.61 10.84
C ASP A 107 -1.37 -14.70 9.78
N LEU A 108 -2.27 -14.45 8.82
CA LEU A 108 -2.44 -15.27 7.62
C LEU A 108 -1.99 -14.52 6.37
N MET A 109 -2.40 -13.27 6.20
CA MET A 109 -2.15 -12.47 4.99
C MET A 109 -0.96 -11.52 5.18
N PHE A 110 0.07 -11.70 4.35
CA PHE A 110 1.30 -10.91 4.44
C PHE A 110 1.69 -10.26 3.11
N SER A 111 2.23 -9.06 3.20
CA SER A 111 2.95 -8.39 2.10
C SER A 111 4.42 -8.20 2.47
N VAL A 112 5.32 -8.68 1.62
CA VAL A 112 6.77 -8.58 1.72
C VAL A 112 7.26 -7.54 0.72
N PHE A 113 7.80 -6.43 1.21
CA PHE A 113 8.40 -5.33 0.45
C PHE A 113 9.88 -5.59 0.26
N LEU A 114 10.27 -5.90 -0.97
CA LEU A 114 11.61 -6.37 -1.31
C LEU A 114 12.59 -5.23 -1.52
N ASP A 115 12.13 -4.14 -2.12
CA ASP A 115 12.97 -3.05 -2.62
C ASP A 115 12.92 -1.79 -1.76
N ASP A 116 13.97 -1.00 -1.78
CA ASP A 116 13.96 0.33 -1.19
C ASP A 116 13.36 1.40 -2.11
N GLU A 117 12.17 1.91 -1.79
CA GLU A 117 11.49 2.97 -2.57
C GLU A 117 12.23 4.31 -2.59
N ARG A 118 13.29 4.48 -1.79
CA ARG A 118 14.18 5.65 -1.88
C ARG A 118 15.10 5.59 -3.10
N ILE A 119 15.42 4.39 -3.58
CA ILE A 119 16.40 4.14 -4.64
C ILE A 119 15.77 3.48 -5.88
N VAL A 120 14.75 2.64 -5.70
CA VAL A 120 13.97 2.06 -6.79
C VAL A 120 12.87 3.04 -7.21
N PRO A 121 12.73 3.37 -8.51
CA PRO A 121 11.71 4.30 -8.98
C PRO A 121 10.29 3.86 -8.62
N GLY A 122 9.40 4.84 -8.39
CA GLY A 122 7.98 4.60 -8.20
C GLY A 122 7.36 3.79 -9.35
N GLY A 123 6.45 2.88 -9.02
CA GLY A 123 5.86 1.92 -9.95
C GLY A 123 6.80 0.76 -10.36
N LYS A 124 8.07 0.77 -9.95
CA LYS A 124 9.05 -0.30 -10.26
C LYS A 124 9.50 -1.10 -9.04
N THR A 125 8.98 -0.78 -7.85
CA THR A 125 9.22 -1.53 -6.62
C THR A 125 8.60 -2.92 -6.69
N ARG A 126 9.27 -3.90 -6.10
CA ARG A 126 8.83 -5.29 -6.03
C ARG A 126 8.26 -5.61 -4.67
N PHE A 127 7.09 -6.23 -4.67
CA PHE A 127 6.53 -6.84 -3.47
C PHE A 127 5.96 -8.21 -3.77
N ALA A 128 5.92 -9.05 -2.74
CA ALA A 128 5.19 -10.30 -2.75
C ALA A 128 4.03 -10.21 -1.77
N ALA A 129 2.82 -10.58 -2.19
CA ALA A 129 1.64 -10.58 -1.34
C ALA A 129 0.95 -11.95 -1.39
N GLY A 130 0.59 -12.49 -0.23
CA GLY A 130 0.14 -13.87 -0.15
C GLY A 130 -0.25 -14.35 1.24
N ALA A 131 -0.47 -15.66 1.33
CA ALA A 131 -0.85 -16.36 2.54
C ALA A 131 0.36 -17.07 3.18
N LEU A 132 0.60 -16.84 4.47
CA LEU A 132 1.58 -17.57 5.28
C LEU A 132 0.88 -18.78 5.93
N LEU A 133 1.23 -19.97 5.46
CA LEU A 133 0.62 -21.24 5.83
C LEU A 133 1.34 -21.84 7.04
N GLN A 134 1.13 -21.25 8.22
CA GLN A 134 1.68 -21.77 9.47
C GLN A 134 0.62 -22.54 10.28
N LYS A 135 0.85 -23.83 10.52
CA LYS A 135 -0.07 -24.70 11.29
C LYS A 135 -0.42 -24.15 12.68
N SER A 136 0.52 -23.46 13.33
CA SER A 136 0.30 -22.89 14.66
C SER A 136 -0.61 -21.67 14.66
N MET A 137 -0.64 -20.90 13.56
CA MET A 137 -1.47 -19.69 13.43
C MET A 137 -2.91 -20.03 13.08
N LEU A 138 -3.11 -21.15 12.40
CA LEU A 138 -4.42 -21.67 12.01
C LEU A 138 -5.04 -22.57 13.09
N ARG A 139 -4.44 -22.63 14.29
CA ARG A 139 -4.89 -23.51 15.37
C ARG A 139 -6.21 -23.00 15.93
N GLY A 140 -7.32 -23.62 15.54
CA GLY A 140 -8.68 -23.18 15.88
C GLY A 140 -9.38 -22.41 14.75
N SER A 141 -8.72 -22.19 13.61
CA SER A 141 -9.37 -21.74 12.37
C SER A 141 -9.95 -22.96 11.65
N PRO A 142 -11.11 -22.84 10.96
CA PRO A 142 -11.60 -23.88 10.06
C PRO A 142 -10.68 -24.10 8.84
N LEU A 143 -9.70 -23.22 8.63
CA LEU A 143 -8.81 -23.24 7.47
C LEU A 143 -7.72 -24.31 7.59
N ASN A 144 -7.71 -25.24 6.64
CA ASN A 144 -6.64 -26.21 6.45
C ASN A 144 -5.54 -25.62 5.54
N PRO A 145 -4.28 -25.46 6.02
CA PRO A 145 -3.22 -24.89 5.19
C PRO A 145 -2.93 -25.68 3.91
N SER A 146 -3.12 -27.00 3.92
CA SER A 146 -2.94 -27.82 2.71
C SER A 146 -4.03 -27.57 1.67
N GLU A 147 -5.26 -27.32 2.09
CA GLU A 147 -6.37 -26.95 1.19
C GLU A 147 -6.17 -25.54 0.64
N MET A 148 -5.83 -24.56 1.49
CA MET A 148 -5.55 -23.20 1.03
C MET A 148 -4.44 -23.16 -0.03
N LYS A 149 -3.34 -23.89 0.22
CA LYS A 149 -2.27 -24.03 -0.76
C LYS A 149 -2.79 -24.57 -2.09
N LYS A 150 -3.55 -25.67 -2.02
CA LYS A 150 -4.10 -26.33 -3.21
C LYS A 150 -5.02 -25.39 -3.97
N THR A 151 -5.97 -24.75 -3.30
CA THR A 151 -6.90 -23.78 -3.90
C THR A 151 -6.16 -22.66 -4.63
N LEU A 152 -5.15 -22.06 -4.00
CA LEU A 152 -4.39 -20.98 -4.63
C LEU A 152 -3.58 -21.47 -5.84
N LEU A 153 -2.96 -22.65 -5.77
CA LEU A 153 -2.16 -23.18 -6.86
C LEU A 153 -3.01 -23.69 -8.03
N ASP A 154 -4.18 -24.28 -7.77
CA ASP A 154 -5.12 -24.75 -8.79
C ASP A 154 -5.66 -23.58 -9.65
N LEU A 155 -5.69 -22.35 -9.11
CA LEU A 155 -6.06 -21.16 -9.86
C LEU A 155 -5.05 -20.78 -10.95
N ASN A 156 -3.80 -21.25 -10.86
CA ASN A 156 -2.76 -20.89 -11.83
C ASN A 156 -3.13 -21.29 -13.26
N ASP A 157 -3.76 -22.45 -13.45
CA ASP A 157 -4.18 -22.91 -14.78
C ASP A 157 -5.16 -21.91 -15.41
N SER A 158 -6.15 -21.46 -14.63
CA SER A 158 -7.13 -20.46 -15.08
C SER A 158 -6.52 -19.09 -15.36
N ILE A 159 -5.49 -18.71 -14.59
CA ILE A 159 -4.77 -17.44 -14.76
C ILE A 159 -3.97 -17.47 -16.07
N MET A 160 -3.27 -18.57 -16.33
CA MET A 160 -2.44 -18.74 -17.52
C MET A 160 -3.27 -18.76 -18.81
N GLU A 161 -4.46 -19.36 -18.76
CA GLU A 161 -5.43 -19.34 -19.86
C GLU A 161 -5.90 -17.90 -20.16
N LYS A 162 -6.32 -17.15 -19.13
CA LYS A 162 -6.79 -15.76 -19.27
C LYS A 162 -5.69 -14.79 -19.73
N ALA A 163 -4.46 -15.00 -19.27
CA ALA A 163 -3.32 -14.16 -19.64
C ALA A 163 -2.81 -14.40 -21.08
N GLY A 164 -3.36 -15.40 -21.80
CA GLY A 164 -2.96 -15.72 -23.17
C GLY A 164 -1.46 -16.03 -23.31
N GLY A 165 -0.86 -16.61 -22.26
CA GLY A 165 0.57 -16.92 -22.19
C GLY A 165 1.53 -15.72 -22.07
N LYS A 166 1.04 -14.48 -21.93
CA LYS A 166 1.90 -13.28 -21.74
C LYS A 166 2.09 -12.98 -20.26
N THR A 167 3.08 -13.61 -19.63
CA THR A 167 3.43 -13.38 -18.21
C THR A 167 4.37 -12.18 -18.04
N GLY A 168 3.96 -11.00 -18.51
CA GLY A 168 4.69 -9.76 -18.23
C GLY A 168 4.40 -9.31 -16.80
N ILE A 169 5.39 -9.29 -15.92
CA ILE A 169 5.21 -8.86 -14.51
C ILE A 169 5.01 -7.34 -14.39
N ASP A 170 5.53 -6.58 -15.36
CA ASP A 170 5.49 -5.11 -15.36
C ASP A 170 4.10 -4.61 -15.80
N GLY A 171 3.37 -4.01 -14.86
CA GLY A 171 2.03 -3.46 -15.08
C GLY A 171 0.85 -4.43 -14.95
N ALA A 172 1.09 -5.75 -14.94
CA ALA A 172 0.04 -6.77 -14.87
C ALA A 172 -0.84 -6.68 -13.60
N HIS A 173 -2.12 -6.98 -13.74
CA HIS A 173 -3.08 -6.95 -12.64
C HIS A 173 -2.86 -8.16 -11.70
N SER A 174 -3.20 -8.04 -10.41
CA SER A 174 -3.01 -9.13 -9.43
C SER A 174 -3.76 -10.42 -9.79
N THR A 175 -4.81 -10.32 -10.61
CA THR A 175 -5.60 -11.46 -11.13
C THR A 175 -4.91 -12.20 -12.28
N GLU A 176 -3.86 -11.63 -12.86
CA GLU A 176 -3.12 -12.16 -14.02
C GLU A 176 -1.78 -12.77 -13.62
N ILE A 177 -1.41 -12.67 -12.35
CA ILE A 177 -0.14 -13.16 -11.82
C ILE A 177 -0.36 -14.53 -11.17
N PRO A 178 0.40 -15.56 -11.57
CA PRO A 178 0.32 -16.88 -10.95
C PRO A 178 0.91 -16.86 -9.53
N TYR A 179 0.42 -17.77 -8.71
CA TYR A 179 0.93 -18.05 -7.39
C TYR A 179 2.25 -18.83 -7.45
N GLU A 180 3.21 -18.40 -6.63
CA GLU A 180 4.48 -19.07 -6.33
C GLU A 180 4.46 -19.59 -4.88
N VAL A 181 5.34 -20.55 -4.59
CA VAL A 181 5.54 -21.06 -3.22
C VAL A 181 6.97 -20.76 -2.79
N GLY A 182 7.10 -20.20 -1.59
CA GLY A 182 8.36 -19.89 -0.93
C GLY A 182 8.32 -20.29 0.53
N ASN A 183 9.45 -20.11 1.22
CA ASN A 183 9.55 -20.38 2.64
C ASN A 183 10.24 -19.20 3.32
N LEU A 184 9.54 -18.54 4.24
CA LEU A 184 10.06 -17.42 4.99
C LEU A 184 10.59 -17.91 6.34
N PRO A 185 11.84 -17.59 6.72
CA PRO A 185 12.44 -18.10 7.94
C PRO A 185 11.83 -17.43 9.17
N LYS A 186 11.69 -18.18 10.27
CA LYS A 186 11.43 -17.61 11.59
C LYS A 186 12.70 -16.92 12.09
N VAL A 187 12.65 -15.61 12.33
CA VAL A 187 13.81 -14.78 12.69
C VAL A 187 13.43 -13.67 13.65
N GLU A 188 14.42 -13.16 14.37
CA GLU A 188 14.28 -11.91 15.11
C GLU A 188 14.04 -10.76 14.12
N ALA A 189 13.09 -9.89 14.47
CA ALA A 189 12.67 -8.78 13.63
C ALA A 189 12.41 -7.54 14.48
N ALA A 190 12.70 -6.37 13.94
CA ALA A 190 12.14 -5.15 14.49
C ALA A 190 10.64 -5.11 14.14
N VAL A 191 9.80 -4.85 15.12
CA VAL A 191 8.35 -4.85 15.00
C VAL A 191 7.84 -3.45 15.27
N ALA A 192 6.98 -2.97 14.39
CA ALA A 192 6.26 -1.73 14.59
C ALA A 192 4.78 -1.95 14.32
N GLN A 193 3.93 -1.35 15.14
CA GLN A 193 2.48 -1.38 14.95
C GLN A 193 2.00 0.02 14.57
N HIS A 194 1.04 0.08 13.65
CA HIS A 194 0.47 1.35 13.21
C HIS A 194 -1.02 1.21 12.91
N PRO A 195 -1.84 2.24 13.21
CA PRO A 195 -3.25 2.27 12.84
C PRO A 195 -3.47 2.01 11.35
N TYR A 196 -4.53 1.26 11.05
CA TYR A 196 -4.90 0.84 9.71
C TYR A 196 -6.39 1.03 9.46
N THR A 197 -6.71 1.53 8.26
CA THR A 197 -8.08 1.78 7.81
C THR A 197 -8.41 1.09 6.49
N GLY A 198 -7.45 0.41 5.85
CA GLY A 198 -7.62 -0.15 4.51
C GLY A 198 -7.81 0.85 3.38
N GLY A 199 -7.77 2.15 3.68
CA GLY A 199 -7.92 3.23 2.71
C GLY A 199 -6.60 3.74 2.13
N ALA A 200 -6.71 4.70 1.21
CA ALA A 200 -5.57 5.33 0.54
C ALA A 200 -4.56 5.94 1.51
N TRP A 201 -5.01 6.52 2.62
CA TRP A 201 -4.12 7.07 3.65
C TRP A 201 -3.23 6.00 4.29
N SER A 202 -3.75 4.82 4.58
CA SER A 202 -2.95 3.73 5.14
C SER A 202 -1.84 3.30 4.15
N ALA A 203 -2.16 3.20 2.86
CA ALA A 203 -1.17 2.90 1.82
C ALA A 203 -0.09 4.00 1.67
N VAL A 204 -0.49 5.27 1.76
CA VAL A 204 0.45 6.41 1.72
C VAL A 204 1.34 6.41 2.96
N LEU A 205 0.78 6.24 4.16
CA LEU A 205 1.54 6.24 5.41
C LEU A 205 2.49 5.05 5.48
N GLN A 206 2.06 3.88 5.02
CA GLN A 206 2.94 2.71 4.88
C GLN A 206 4.18 3.02 4.04
N SER A 207 3.98 3.56 2.82
CA SER A 207 5.08 3.84 1.89
C SER A 207 5.92 5.08 2.21
N LYS A 208 5.37 6.08 2.91
CA LYS A 208 6.06 7.37 3.14
C LYS A 208 6.49 7.62 4.59
N LYS A 209 5.98 6.85 5.55
CA LYS A 209 6.26 7.03 6.97
C LYS A 209 6.80 5.75 7.60
N ILE A 210 6.10 4.63 7.44
CA ILE A 210 6.40 3.40 8.20
C ILE A 210 7.60 2.66 7.62
N VAL A 211 7.53 2.26 6.35
CA VAL A 211 8.60 1.51 5.67
C VAL A 211 9.93 2.29 5.69
N PRO A 212 9.99 3.59 5.35
CA PRO A 212 11.23 4.35 5.46
C PRO A 212 11.79 4.41 6.89
N ARG A 213 10.94 4.52 7.91
CA ARG A 213 11.38 4.62 9.31
C ARG A 213 11.97 3.32 9.83
N LEU A 214 11.38 2.18 9.44
CA LEU A 214 11.92 0.85 9.74
C LEU A 214 13.28 0.67 9.07
N ARG A 215 13.39 0.95 7.76
CA ARG A 215 14.68 0.83 7.07
C ARG A 215 15.77 1.72 7.65
N LYS A 216 15.42 2.95 8.01
CA LYS A 216 16.36 3.83 8.72
C LYS A 216 16.83 3.20 10.04
N HIS A 217 15.91 2.58 10.79
CA HIS A 217 16.27 1.86 12.00
C HIS A 217 17.18 0.65 11.74
N TYR A 218 17.00 -0.05 10.62
CA TYR A 218 17.92 -1.13 10.19
C TYR A 218 19.32 -0.60 9.94
N GLU A 219 19.43 0.49 9.18
CA GLU A 219 20.72 1.14 8.86
C GLU A 219 21.43 1.61 10.14
N GLU A 220 20.69 2.16 11.09
CA GLU A 220 21.19 2.60 12.40
C GLU A 220 21.69 1.42 13.27
N THR A 221 21.13 0.22 13.11
CA THR A 221 21.43 -0.94 13.98
C THR A 221 22.39 -1.95 13.36
N ASN A 222 22.34 -2.17 12.05
CA ASN A 222 23.09 -3.21 11.34
C ASN A 222 24.09 -2.66 10.30
N GLY A 223 24.14 -1.34 10.11
CA GLY A 223 25.01 -0.70 9.12
C GLY A 223 24.37 -0.56 7.73
N VAL A 224 25.11 0.06 6.81
CA VAL A 224 24.61 0.54 5.49
C VAL A 224 24.87 -0.48 4.37
N ASP A 225 25.01 -1.77 4.69
CA ASP A 225 25.33 -2.79 3.68
C ASP A 225 24.12 -3.09 2.76
N GLY A 226 23.91 -2.16 1.81
CA GLY A 226 23.37 -2.32 0.45
C GLY A 226 21.94 -2.81 0.25
N GLY A 227 21.28 -3.36 1.27
CA GLY A 227 20.07 -4.14 1.08
C GLY A 227 18.76 -3.40 1.23
N GLY A 228 18.75 -2.20 1.84
CA GLY A 228 17.53 -1.44 2.13
C GLY A 228 16.46 -2.34 2.75
N GLY A 229 16.67 -2.77 4.00
CA GLY A 229 16.09 -3.99 4.56
C GLY A 229 14.65 -4.34 4.18
N VAL A 230 14.41 -5.64 3.98
CA VAL A 230 13.07 -6.16 3.67
C VAL A 230 12.10 -5.77 4.79
N VAL A 231 10.92 -5.29 4.41
CA VAL A 231 9.84 -5.03 5.37
C VAL A 231 8.67 -5.94 5.03
N VAL A 232 8.15 -6.63 6.02
CA VAL A 232 6.97 -7.48 5.92
C VAL A 232 5.84 -6.80 6.66
N SER A 233 4.61 -6.89 6.17
CA SER A 233 3.42 -6.34 6.83
C SER A 233 2.28 -7.34 6.83
N THR A 234 1.48 -7.28 7.90
CA THR A 234 0.20 -7.98 8.08
C THR A 234 -0.75 -7.00 8.74
N CYS A 235 -2.04 -7.08 8.43
CA CYS A 235 -3.03 -6.15 8.94
C CYS A 235 -4.23 -6.88 9.51
N SER A 236 -4.65 -6.46 10.71
CA SER A 236 -5.89 -6.87 11.35
C SER A 236 -6.97 -5.84 11.06
N ALA A 237 -8.01 -6.25 10.34
CA ALA A 237 -9.20 -5.42 10.14
C ALA A 237 -9.94 -5.20 11.46
N LYS A 238 -9.99 -6.23 12.30
CA LYS A 238 -10.67 -6.24 13.60
C LYS A 238 -10.02 -5.29 14.59
N GLN A 239 -8.69 -5.36 14.72
CA GLN A 239 -7.93 -4.47 15.61
C GLN A 239 -7.69 -3.09 14.99
N ARG A 240 -7.94 -2.93 13.68
CA ARG A 240 -7.60 -1.72 12.91
C ARG A 240 -6.12 -1.34 13.03
N MET A 241 -5.26 -2.36 13.00
CA MET A 241 -3.82 -2.21 13.18
C MET A 241 -3.09 -3.05 12.13
N CYS A 242 -2.01 -2.51 11.59
CA CYS A 242 -1.02 -3.30 10.87
C CYS A 242 0.21 -3.51 11.74
N THR A 243 0.74 -4.73 11.69
CA THR A 243 2.04 -5.08 12.25
C THR A 243 3.04 -5.16 11.11
N PHE A 244 4.13 -4.45 11.26
CA PHE A 244 5.25 -4.42 10.34
C PHE A 244 6.43 -5.12 10.99
N TYR A 245 7.03 -6.05 10.27
CA TYR A 245 8.24 -6.76 10.67
C TYR A 245 9.38 -6.37 9.76
N MET A 246 10.54 -6.17 10.33
CA MET A 246 11.77 -5.98 9.59
C MET A 246 12.80 -7.00 10.08
N PRO A 247 13.02 -8.09 9.32
CA PRO A 247 13.97 -9.12 9.68
C PRO A 247 15.36 -8.54 9.95
N LEU A 248 15.91 -8.82 11.13
CA LEU A 248 17.26 -8.38 11.50
C LEU A 248 18.34 -9.34 10.99
N THR A 249 17.95 -10.56 10.63
CA THR A 249 18.85 -11.60 10.10
C THR A 249 18.22 -12.32 8.92
N LYS A 250 19.04 -12.99 8.10
CA LYS A 250 18.63 -13.81 6.95
C LYS A 250 17.75 -13.09 5.92
N GLN A 251 18.01 -11.80 5.67
CA GLN A 251 17.22 -11.02 4.72
C GLN A 251 17.26 -11.60 3.30
N ASP A 252 18.37 -12.23 2.90
CA ASP A 252 18.53 -12.94 1.63
C ASP A 252 17.40 -13.96 1.38
N LYS A 253 16.91 -14.62 2.43
CA LYS A 253 15.83 -15.61 2.32
C LYS A 253 14.47 -14.99 2.02
N PHE A 254 14.24 -13.74 2.42
CA PHE A 254 12.98 -13.06 2.16
C PHE A 254 12.84 -12.60 0.70
N TYR A 255 13.93 -12.58 -0.08
CA TYR A 255 13.85 -12.37 -1.52
C TYR A 255 13.32 -13.58 -2.29
N MET A 256 13.21 -14.76 -1.66
CA MET A 256 12.58 -15.96 -2.26
C MET A 256 13.16 -16.31 -3.63
N GLY A 257 14.48 -16.19 -3.79
CA GLY A 257 15.19 -16.45 -5.04
C GLY A 257 15.13 -15.32 -6.08
N LYS A 258 14.44 -14.21 -5.78
CA LYS A 258 14.52 -12.99 -6.58
C LYS A 258 15.85 -12.26 -6.28
N PRO A 259 16.37 -11.45 -7.22
CA PRO A 259 17.61 -10.71 -6.99
C PRO A 259 17.46 -9.72 -5.84
N SER A 260 18.56 -9.42 -5.14
CA SER A 260 18.59 -8.41 -4.09
C SER A 260 18.21 -7.03 -4.61
N THR A 261 17.90 -6.08 -3.72
CA THR A 261 17.61 -4.69 -4.14
C THR A 261 18.77 -4.09 -4.95
N ALA A 262 20.02 -4.33 -4.50
CA ALA A 262 21.22 -3.85 -5.19
C ALA A 262 21.35 -4.44 -6.60
N GLU A 263 21.21 -5.76 -6.76
CA GLU A 263 21.24 -6.43 -8.06
C GLU A 263 20.09 -5.98 -8.98
N TYR A 264 18.91 -5.73 -8.42
CA TYR A 264 17.77 -5.24 -9.19
C TYR A 264 17.98 -3.80 -9.67
N LEU A 265 18.69 -2.99 -8.90
CA LEU A 265 19.02 -1.60 -9.26
C LEU A 265 19.95 -1.47 -10.46
N GLU A 266 20.81 -2.46 -10.71
CA GLU A 266 21.68 -2.49 -11.90
C GLU A 266 20.87 -2.34 -13.20
N ARG A 267 19.61 -2.80 -13.21
CA ARG A 267 18.70 -2.65 -14.35
C ARG A 267 18.27 -1.21 -14.62
N PHE A 268 18.43 -0.32 -13.64
CA PHE A 268 18.06 1.10 -13.69
C PHE A 268 19.28 2.02 -13.69
N GLU A 269 20.50 1.50 -13.79
CA GLU A 269 21.71 2.33 -13.89
C GLU A 269 21.76 3.18 -15.16
N SER A 270 20.98 2.81 -16.19
CA SER A 270 20.75 3.62 -17.39
C SER A 270 19.66 4.69 -17.25
N TYR A 271 18.89 4.72 -16.15
CA TYR A 271 17.83 5.72 -15.95
C TYR A 271 18.40 7.04 -15.42
N ASN A 272 18.14 8.13 -16.17
CA ASN A 272 18.48 9.49 -15.76
C ASN A 272 17.83 9.82 -14.41
N TRP A 273 18.54 10.58 -13.57
CA TRP A 273 18.14 10.94 -12.21
C TRP A 273 16.70 11.50 -12.10
N HIS A 274 16.21 12.17 -13.14
CA HIS A 274 14.85 12.74 -13.20
C HIS A 274 13.73 11.70 -13.25
N GLU A 275 13.99 10.51 -13.81
CA GLU A 275 13.01 9.43 -13.87
C GLU A 275 12.95 8.61 -12.57
N ARG A 276 14.05 8.62 -11.78
CA ARG A 276 14.15 7.89 -10.50
C ARG A 276 13.21 8.40 -9.43
N PHE A 277 12.83 9.68 -9.46
CA PHE A 277 11.89 10.24 -8.48
C PHE A 277 10.42 10.02 -8.83
N GLY A 278 10.09 9.42 -9.98
CA GLY A 278 8.71 9.00 -10.31
C GLY A 278 7.67 10.13 -10.39
N ILE A 279 8.03 11.39 -10.11
CA ILE A 279 7.15 12.54 -10.31
C ILE A 279 7.32 12.99 -11.75
N ASN A 280 6.71 12.23 -12.65
CA ASN A 280 6.42 12.75 -13.99
C ASN A 280 5.31 13.80 -13.81
N PHE A 281 5.69 15.06 -13.63
CA PHE A 281 4.74 16.18 -13.46
C PHE A 281 3.80 16.31 -14.66
N ASP A 282 4.16 15.77 -15.83
CA ASP A 282 3.30 15.72 -17.00
C ASP A 282 2.21 14.63 -16.88
N LYS A 283 2.44 13.54 -16.13
CA LYS A 283 1.40 12.54 -15.80
C LYS A 283 0.54 12.95 -14.59
N VAL A 284 1.09 13.70 -13.63
CA VAL A 284 0.30 14.28 -12.51
C VAL A 284 -0.54 15.47 -12.97
N ALA A 285 -0.17 16.13 -14.08
CA ALA A 285 -1.01 17.14 -14.73
C ALA A 285 -2.34 16.57 -15.27
N GLY A 286 -2.38 15.27 -15.58
CA GLY A 286 -3.59 14.56 -16.06
C GLY A 286 -4.42 13.86 -14.98
N LEU A 287 -3.85 13.60 -13.79
CA LEU A 287 -4.58 12.89 -12.72
C LEU A 287 -5.62 13.83 -12.10
N THR A 288 -6.89 13.61 -12.47
CA THR A 288 -8.04 14.29 -11.87
C THR A 288 -8.69 13.35 -10.88
N ILE A 289 -8.47 13.60 -9.59
CA ILE A 289 -9.20 12.89 -8.53
C ILE A 289 -10.46 13.71 -8.29
N PHE A 290 -11.63 13.16 -8.63
CA PHE A 290 -12.93 13.86 -8.61
C PHE A 290 -12.96 15.16 -9.43
N GLY A 291 -12.26 15.22 -10.57
CA GLY A 291 -12.18 16.43 -11.40
C GLY A 291 -11.26 17.52 -10.85
N ILE A 292 -10.59 17.29 -9.71
CA ILE A 292 -9.65 18.22 -9.09
C ILE A 292 -8.23 17.75 -9.40
N SER A 293 -7.45 18.64 -10.03
CA SER A 293 -6.03 18.39 -10.30
C SER A 293 -5.20 18.72 -9.04
N PRO A 294 -4.48 17.76 -8.44
CA PRO A 294 -3.58 18.01 -7.31
C PRO A 294 -2.55 19.11 -7.60
N ALA A 295 -2.12 19.21 -8.87
CA ALA A 295 -1.20 20.26 -9.33
C ALA A 295 -1.80 21.68 -9.31
N LYS A 296 -3.13 21.82 -9.35
CA LYS A 296 -3.81 23.12 -9.17
C LYS A 296 -3.95 23.46 -7.69
N VAL A 297 -4.17 22.47 -6.82
CA VAL A 297 -4.25 22.66 -5.36
C VAL A 297 -2.89 23.07 -4.80
N ALA A 298 -1.80 22.38 -5.19
CA ALA A 298 -0.45 22.72 -4.78
C ALA A 298 -0.02 24.13 -5.25
N ARG A 299 -0.37 24.52 -6.48
CA ARG A 299 -0.14 25.89 -6.99
C ARG A 299 -0.99 26.94 -6.26
N GLY A 300 -2.21 26.59 -5.84
CA GLY A 300 -3.07 27.44 -5.02
C GLY A 300 -2.49 27.69 -3.62
N LEU A 301 -2.02 26.63 -2.95
CA LEU A 301 -1.35 26.73 -1.66
C LEU A 301 -0.03 27.52 -1.75
N GLY A 302 0.78 27.31 -2.79
CA GLY A 302 2.00 28.09 -2.99
C GLY A 302 1.75 29.59 -3.17
N ARG A 303 0.62 29.96 -3.79
CA ARG A 303 0.20 31.37 -3.89
C ARG A 303 -0.31 31.95 -2.58
N MET A 304 -0.95 31.16 -1.72
CA MET A 304 -1.38 31.62 -0.38
C MET A 304 -0.20 31.80 0.57
N VAL A 305 0.83 30.95 0.49
CA VAL A 305 2.05 31.07 1.31
C VAL A 305 2.99 32.18 0.79
N GLY A 306 2.85 32.59 -0.48
CA GLY A 306 3.62 33.69 -1.09
C GLY A 306 3.11 35.10 -0.79
N VAL A 307 1.96 35.28 -0.12
CA VAL A 307 1.45 36.60 0.29
C VAL A 307 1.94 36.90 1.72
N GLY A 308 3.26 37.07 1.86
CA GLY A 308 3.90 37.33 3.15
C GLY A 308 5.26 38.00 3.03
N GLY A 309 5.51 38.77 1.96
CA GLY A 309 6.81 39.41 1.79
C GLY A 309 6.87 40.43 0.66
N LYS A 310 6.47 41.67 0.96
CA LYS A 310 7.14 42.93 0.58
C LYS A 310 6.14 44.10 0.68
N GLY A 311 6.17 44.77 1.84
CA GLY A 311 5.70 46.15 1.93
C GLY A 311 6.55 47.05 1.05
N LYS A 312 5.92 47.66 0.04
CA LYS A 312 6.47 48.81 -0.69
C LYS A 312 6.27 50.05 0.16
N GLY A 313 7.33 50.58 0.75
CA GLY A 313 7.40 51.98 1.15
C GLY A 313 7.81 52.84 -0.04
N LYS A 314 6.89 53.69 -0.52
CA LYS A 314 7.20 54.83 -1.38
C LYS A 314 7.66 56.00 -0.51
N GLY A 315 8.73 56.68 -0.92
CA GLY A 315 9.07 58.02 -0.50
C GLY A 315 9.71 58.72 -1.70
N ALA A 316 9.07 59.79 -2.16
CA ALA A 316 9.48 60.63 -3.28
C ALA A 316 10.08 61.94 -2.77
N GLY A 317 10.80 62.64 -3.65
CA GLY A 317 11.28 64.02 -3.52
C GLY A 317 12.78 64.09 -3.24
N ASP A 318 13.55 65.03 -3.75
CA ASP A 318 13.34 66.10 -4.73
C ASP A 318 14.74 66.71 -4.99
N GLU A 319 14.90 67.33 -6.15
CA GLU A 319 15.83 68.43 -6.49
C GLU A 319 17.38 68.25 -6.51
N LEU A 320 17.91 68.68 -7.66
CA LEU A 320 19.26 69.10 -8.09
C LEU A 320 20.32 68.01 -8.36
#